data_AF-A0A7J7ME95-F1
#
_entry.id   AF-A0A7J7ME95-F1
#
_cell.length_a   1.000
_cell.length_b   1.000
_cell.length_c   1.000
_cell.angle_alpha   90.00
_cell.angle_beta   90.00
_cell.angle_gamma   90.00
#
_symmetry.space_group_name_H-M   'P 1'
#
loop_
_entity.id
_entity.type
_entity.pdbx_description
1 polymer ?
#
loop_
_entity_poly.entity_id
_entity_poly.type
_entity_poly.pdbx_seq_one_letter_code
_entity_poly.pdbx_strand_id
1 'polypeptide(L)'
;MSSFFCKAIFPPISDSGYKVWEDPSIIKWRKRDAHVPLQCHDTVEGALKYWYDHSKVDYLVANSAVWDDDAVVGALDSAAFWVKGLPFVVSLSGYWRFSLASSPETVPSNFWDCEFDDSTWAKLPVPSNWQMHGFDRPIYTNVVYPFILNPPKVPVDNPTGCYRTYFNIPKEWNGTFNRLLRSGYFLQEISSFPL
;
A
#
# COMPACT_ATOMS: atom_id res chain seq x y z
N MET A 1 -2.74 -29.79 0.50
CA MET A 1 -1.87 -28.60 0.51
C MET A 1 -2.21 -27.81 -0.74
N SER A 2 -2.97 -26.72 -0.62
CA SER A 2 -3.27 -25.85 -1.76
C SER A 2 -2.04 -25.00 -2.05
N SER A 3 -1.43 -25.22 -3.20
CA SER A 3 -0.37 -24.37 -3.74
C SER A 3 -0.98 -23.00 -4.07
N PHE A 4 -0.52 -21.95 -3.38
CA PHE A 4 -0.82 -20.58 -3.75
C PHE A 4 0.06 -20.23 -4.96
N PHE A 5 -0.52 -20.21 -6.16
CA PHE A 5 0.17 -19.69 -7.33
C PHE A 5 0.26 -18.17 -7.23
N CYS A 6 1.45 -17.64 -6.94
CA CYS A 6 1.74 -16.23 -7.07
C CYS A 6 1.86 -15.90 -8.56
N LYS A 7 0.77 -15.48 -9.19
CA LYS A 7 0.78 -15.05 -10.60
C LYS A 7 0.79 -13.53 -10.64
N ALA A 8 1.97 -12.94 -10.80
CA ALA A 8 2.09 -11.53 -11.10
C ALA A 8 1.49 -11.27 -12.49
N ILE A 9 0.39 -10.51 -12.55
CA ILE A 9 -0.21 -10.06 -13.81
C ILE A 9 0.15 -8.58 -13.92
N PHE A 10 1.28 -8.31 -14.54
CA PHE A 10 1.64 -6.96 -14.95
C PHE A 10 0.73 -6.52 -16.11
N PRO A 11 0.54 -5.21 -16.34
CA PRO A 11 0.27 -4.76 -17.72
C PRO A 11 1.30 -5.42 -18.64
N PRO A 12 0.97 -5.77 -19.89
CA PRO A 12 1.93 -6.42 -20.78
C PRO A 12 3.17 -5.54 -20.90
N ILE A 13 4.22 -5.85 -20.14
CA ILE A 13 5.55 -5.31 -20.35
C ILE A 13 6.01 -6.05 -21.59
N SER A 14 5.76 -5.47 -22.75
CA SER A 14 6.38 -5.93 -23.98
C SER A 14 7.90 -5.82 -23.81
N ASP A 15 8.65 -6.77 -24.37
CA ASP A 15 10.11 -6.73 -24.51
C ASP A 15 10.64 -5.48 -25.26
N SER A 16 9.75 -4.52 -25.57
CA SER A 16 10.00 -3.30 -26.34
C SER A 16 10.45 -2.10 -25.50
N GLY A 17 10.83 -2.28 -24.23
CA GLY A 17 11.26 -1.18 -23.36
C GLY A 17 10.15 -0.17 -23.02
N TYR A 18 8.88 -0.58 -23.14
CA TYR A 18 7.73 0.29 -22.86
C TYR A 18 7.54 0.48 -21.36
N LYS A 19 7.52 1.74 -20.92
CA LYS A 19 7.37 2.14 -19.50
C LYS A 19 5.97 2.66 -19.25
N VAL A 20 5.15 1.87 -18.56
CA VAL A 20 3.75 2.23 -18.25
C VAL A 20 3.64 3.54 -17.48
N TRP A 21 4.60 3.83 -16.60
CA TRP A 21 4.63 5.07 -15.81
C TRP A 21 5.04 6.32 -16.60
N GLU A 22 5.48 6.18 -17.85
CA GLU A 22 5.74 7.29 -18.79
C GLU A 22 4.59 7.49 -19.79
N ASP A 23 3.50 6.74 -19.67
CA ASP A 23 2.32 6.87 -20.54
C ASP A 23 1.18 7.62 -19.83
N PRO A 24 0.91 8.90 -20.17
CA PRO A 24 -0.14 9.68 -19.52
C PRO A 24 -1.56 9.20 -19.86
N SER A 25 -1.72 8.33 -20.88
CA SER A 25 -3.02 7.75 -21.21
C SER A 25 -3.42 6.61 -20.26
N ILE A 26 -2.44 6.00 -19.57
CA ILE A 26 -2.68 4.91 -18.63
C ILE A 26 -2.74 5.47 -17.21
N ILE A 27 -3.96 5.74 -16.73
CA ILE A 27 -4.20 6.24 -15.38
C ILE A 27 -4.44 5.10 -14.38
N LYS A 28 -5.02 3.98 -14.84
CA LYS A 28 -5.33 2.83 -14.00
C LYS A 28 -5.38 1.53 -14.80
N TRP A 29 -4.90 0.44 -14.21
CA TRP A 29 -5.04 -0.92 -14.74
C TRP A 29 -5.79 -1.79 -13.73
N ARG A 30 -6.85 -2.48 -14.17
CA ARG A 30 -7.69 -3.39 -13.34
C ARG A 30 -8.17 -2.81 -11.99
N LYS A 31 -8.19 -1.49 -11.85
CA LYS A 31 -8.72 -0.79 -10.67
C LYS A 31 -10.21 -0.52 -10.85
N ARG A 32 -11.00 -0.82 -9.83
CA ARG A 32 -12.44 -0.49 -9.79
C ARG A 32 -12.68 1.01 -9.95
N ASP A 33 -13.89 1.35 -10.39
CA ASP A 33 -14.33 2.74 -10.43
C ASP A 33 -14.45 3.33 -9.02
N ALA A 34 -14.26 4.64 -8.96
CA ALA A 34 -14.41 5.38 -7.72
C ALA A 34 -15.85 5.26 -7.23
N HIS A 35 -16.01 5.00 -5.93
CA HIS A 35 -17.31 4.92 -5.26
C HIS A 35 -17.16 5.48 -3.84
N VAL A 36 -18.29 5.76 -3.19
CA VAL A 36 -18.31 6.19 -1.78
C VAL A 36 -17.65 5.14 -0.87
N PRO A 37 -17.07 5.50 0.28
CA PRO A 37 -16.55 4.52 1.22
C PRO A 37 -17.60 3.47 1.56
N LEU A 38 -17.31 2.21 1.28
CA LEU A 38 -18.18 1.07 1.58
C LEU A 38 -17.49 0.20 2.62
N GLN A 39 -18.23 -0.13 3.67
CA GLN A 39 -17.81 -1.10 4.68
C GLN A 39 -18.85 -2.22 4.74
N CYS A 40 -18.37 -3.46 4.72
CA CYS A 40 -19.23 -4.63 4.83
C CYS A 40 -19.44 -4.95 6.32
N HIS A 41 -20.71 -5.02 6.73
CA HIS A 41 -21.12 -5.43 8.07
C HIS A 41 -22.04 -6.65 7.97
N ASP A 42 -22.04 -7.47 9.01
CA ASP A 42 -22.92 -8.62 9.17
C ASP A 42 -24.35 -8.21 9.58
N THR A 43 -24.47 -7.10 10.31
CA THR A 43 -25.71 -6.60 10.92
C THR A 43 -25.88 -5.10 10.70
N VAL A 44 -27.14 -4.63 10.72
CA VAL A 44 -27.47 -3.21 10.61
C VAL A 44 -26.99 -2.45 11.85
N GLU A 45 -27.14 -3.07 13.02
CA GLU A 45 -26.68 -2.54 14.31
C GLU A 45 -25.16 -2.36 14.32
N GLY A 46 -24.41 -3.33 13.80
CA GLY A 46 -22.96 -3.23 13.63
C GLY A 46 -22.55 -2.07 12.73
N ALA A 47 -23.26 -1.88 11.61
CA ALA A 47 -23.04 -0.74 10.72
C ALA A 47 -23.34 0.59 11.40
N LEU A 48 -24.50 0.72 12.07
CA LEU A 48 -24.90 1.93 12.78
C LEU A 48 -23.92 2.27 13.90
N LYS A 49 -23.49 1.27 14.68
CA LYS A 49 -22.49 1.44 15.74
C LYS A 49 -21.17 1.95 15.17
N TYR A 50 -20.67 1.34 14.09
CA TYR A 50 -19.44 1.77 13.42
C TYR A 50 -19.50 3.25 13.02
N TRP A 51 -20.59 3.67 12.37
CA TRP A 51 -20.79 5.05 11.95
C TRP A 51 -20.97 6.01 13.13
N TYR A 52 -21.65 5.56 14.19
CA TYR A 52 -21.77 6.32 15.43
C TYR A 52 -20.40 6.58 16.05
N ASP A 53 -19.58 5.55 16.22
CA ASP A 53 -18.23 5.67 16.82
C ASP A 53 -17.33 6.59 15.98
N HIS A 54 -17.39 6.49 14.64
CA HIS A 54 -16.67 7.40 13.74
C HIS A 54 -17.16 8.85 13.83
N SER A 55 -18.44 9.08 14.10
CA SER A 55 -18.99 10.43 14.29
C SER A 55 -18.57 11.07 15.61
N LYS A 56 -18.06 10.27 16.56
CA LYS A 56 -17.63 10.71 17.89
C LYS A 56 -16.14 10.97 18.01
N VAL A 57 -15.38 10.85 16.92
CA VAL A 57 -13.96 11.23 16.90
C VAL A 57 -13.86 12.73 17.13
N ASP A 58 -13.35 13.12 18.30
CA ASP A 58 -13.14 14.51 18.66
C ASP A 58 -11.92 15.06 17.92
N TYR A 59 -12.07 16.21 17.28
CA TYR A 59 -10.97 16.92 16.62
C TYR A 59 -9.86 17.33 17.61
N LEU A 60 -10.19 17.48 18.90
CA LEU A 60 -9.20 17.76 19.95
C LEU A 60 -8.20 16.61 20.12
N VAL A 61 -8.61 15.36 19.87
CA VAL A 61 -7.72 14.18 19.87
C VAL A 61 -6.77 14.23 18.67
N ALA A 62 -7.21 14.75 17.53
CA ALA A 62 -6.34 14.95 16.37
C ALA A 62 -5.29 16.06 16.65
N ASN A 63 -5.67 17.12 17.36
CA ASN A 63 -4.75 18.20 17.75
C ASN A 63 -3.72 17.78 18.81
N SER A 64 -3.99 16.70 19.56
CA SER A 64 -3.03 16.11 20.49
C SER A 64 -2.10 15.09 19.84
N ALA A 65 -2.13 14.92 18.51
CA ALA A 65 -1.16 14.06 17.82
C ALA A 65 0.26 14.58 18.09
N VAL A 66 0.99 13.85 18.92
CA VAL A 66 2.37 14.18 19.28
C VAL A 66 3.30 13.53 18.26
N TRP A 67 4.20 14.33 17.70
CA TRP A 67 5.27 13.86 16.82
C TRP A 67 6.49 13.48 17.68
N ASP A 68 6.34 12.40 18.45
CA ASP A 68 7.39 11.81 19.28
C ASP A 68 7.89 10.47 18.71
N ASP A 69 8.82 9.83 19.42
CA ASP A 69 9.40 8.54 19.03
C ASP A 69 8.36 7.41 19.00
N ASP A 70 7.21 7.58 19.65
CA ASP A 70 6.12 6.60 19.72
C ASP A 70 5.04 6.84 18.65
N ALA A 71 5.15 7.90 17.84
CA ALA A 71 4.16 8.26 16.82
C ALA A 71 3.87 7.12 15.83
N VAL A 72 4.88 6.32 15.48
CA VAL A 72 4.71 5.13 14.62
C VAL A 72 3.85 4.08 15.30
N VAL A 73 4.11 3.80 16.58
CA VAL A 73 3.34 2.80 17.35
C VAL A 73 1.90 3.29 17.49
N GLY A 74 1.69 4.55 17.87
CA GLY A 74 0.37 5.15 17.97
C GLY A 74 -0.44 5.11 16.67
N ALA A 75 0.23 5.31 15.51
CA ALA A 75 -0.41 5.19 14.21
C ALA A 75 -0.83 3.75 13.88
N LEU A 76 0.01 2.76 14.21
CA LEU A 76 -0.30 1.34 14.02
C LEU A 76 -1.44 0.88 14.93
N ASP A 77 -1.42 1.31 16.20
CA ASP A 77 -2.49 1.02 17.17
C ASP A 77 -3.82 1.64 16.75
N SER A 78 -3.78 2.87 16.23
CA SER A 78 -4.96 3.52 15.66
C SER A 78 -5.52 2.74 14.47
N ALA A 79 -4.65 2.30 13.55
CA ALA A 79 -5.08 1.49 12.41
C ALA A 79 -5.69 0.14 12.83
N ALA A 80 -5.13 -0.50 13.86
CA ALA A 80 -5.67 -1.73 14.43
C ALA A 80 -6.99 -1.50 15.17
N PHE A 81 -7.13 -0.38 15.88
CA PHE A 81 -8.34 0.01 16.60
C PHE A 81 -9.55 0.12 15.66
N TRP A 82 -9.37 0.78 14.50
CA TRP A 82 -10.48 1.03 13.57
C TRP A 82 -11.02 -0.20 12.84
N VAL A 83 -10.22 -1.26 12.75
CA VAL A 83 -10.66 -2.54 12.18
C VAL A 83 -11.12 -3.55 13.23
N LYS A 84 -10.95 -3.22 14.52
CA LYS A 84 -11.23 -4.15 15.61
C LYS A 84 -12.71 -4.52 15.65
N GLY A 85 -12.98 -5.81 15.56
CA GLY A 85 -14.35 -6.35 15.60
C GLY A 85 -15.13 -6.23 14.30
N LEU A 86 -14.49 -5.78 13.20
CA LEU A 86 -15.10 -5.85 11.87
C LEU A 86 -15.00 -7.28 11.30
N PRO A 87 -16.11 -7.89 10.85
CA PRO A 87 -16.13 -9.30 10.44
C PRO A 87 -15.44 -9.55 9.08
N PHE A 88 -15.38 -8.53 8.22
CA PHE A 88 -14.95 -8.66 6.82
C PHE A 88 -13.78 -7.73 6.46
N VAL A 89 -13.07 -7.21 7.46
CA VAL A 89 -11.95 -6.29 7.27
C VAL A 89 -10.78 -6.73 8.11
N VAL A 90 -9.60 -6.79 7.48
CA VAL A 90 -8.32 -7.02 8.15
C VAL A 90 -7.39 -5.87 7.76
N SER A 91 -6.80 -5.22 8.76
CA SER A 91 -5.76 -4.22 8.52
C SER A 91 -4.46 -4.90 8.10
N LEU A 92 -3.81 -4.36 7.07
CA LEU A 92 -2.46 -4.75 6.69
C LEU A 92 -1.42 -3.70 7.14
N SER A 93 -1.83 -2.69 7.93
CA SER A 93 -0.89 -1.76 8.54
C SER A 93 0.02 -2.51 9.51
N GLY A 94 1.30 -2.19 9.48
CA GLY A 94 2.32 -2.88 10.26
C GLY A 94 3.70 -2.76 9.63
N TYR A 95 4.64 -3.55 10.11
CA TYR A 95 6.01 -3.57 9.56
C TYR A 95 6.10 -4.49 8.35
N TRP A 96 6.45 -3.91 7.20
CA TRP A 96 6.66 -4.62 5.95
C TRP A 96 8.15 -4.73 5.67
N ARG A 97 8.57 -5.79 4.98
CA ARG A 97 9.92 -5.89 4.44
C ARG A 97 10.07 -4.86 3.33
N PHE A 98 11.14 -4.08 3.38
CA PHE A 98 11.36 -2.96 2.49
C PHE A 98 12.80 -2.94 1.97
N SER A 99 12.93 -2.70 0.66
CA SER A 99 14.19 -2.43 -0.01
C SER A 99 14.03 -1.24 -0.96
N LEU A 100 15.03 -0.36 -0.99
CA LEU A 100 15.07 0.79 -1.89
C LEU A 100 16.08 0.50 -3.02
N ALA A 101 15.62 0.55 -4.27
CA ALA A 101 16.46 0.52 -5.45
C ALA A 101 16.65 1.95 -6.00
N SER A 102 17.78 2.21 -6.67
CA SER A 102 18.07 3.53 -7.26
C SER A 102 17.20 3.84 -8.49
N SER A 103 16.71 2.81 -9.17
CA SER A 103 15.83 2.91 -10.34
C SER A 103 14.88 1.70 -10.43
N PRO A 104 13.78 1.78 -11.20
CA PRO A 104 12.88 0.64 -11.41
C PRO A 104 13.59 -0.58 -12.02
N GLU A 105 14.62 -0.35 -12.84
CA GLU A 105 15.40 -1.38 -13.52
C GLU A 105 16.42 -2.08 -12.60
N THR A 106 16.74 -1.48 -11.45
CA THR A 106 17.69 -2.03 -10.47
C THR A 106 17.00 -2.74 -9.30
N VAL A 107 15.68 -2.87 -9.36
CA VAL A 107 14.88 -3.64 -8.40
C VAL A 107 15.30 -5.11 -8.41
N PRO A 108 15.37 -5.79 -7.25
CA PRO A 108 15.71 -7.21 -7.19
C PRO A 108 14.79 -8.05 -8.09
N SER A 109 15.38 -8.84 -8.98
CA SER A 109 14.63 -9.65 -9.93
C SER A 109 13.73 -10.65 -9.21
N ASN A 110 12.49 -10.80 -9.68
CA ASN A 110 11.51 -11.71 -9.11
C ASN A 110 11.22 -11.47 -7.62
N PHE A 111 11.41 -10.25 -7.10
CA PHE A 111 11.09 -9.93 -5.70
C PHE A 111 9.60 -10.08 -5.35
N TRP A 112 8.72 -10.32 -6.32
CA TRP A 112 7.29 -10.62 -6.09
C TRP A 112 7.03 -12.12 -5.86
N ASP A 113 8.01 -12.98 -6.12
CA ASP A 113 7.87 -14.43 -5.97
C ASP A 113 7.71 -14.80 -4.48
N CYS A 114 6.89 -15.80 -4.19
CA CYS A 114 6.69 -16.31 -2.83
C CYS A 114 7.97 -16.88 -2.24
N GLU A 115 8.81 -17.49 -3.08
CA GLU A 115 10.06 -18.14 -2.66
C GLU A 115 11.25 -17.16 -2.58
N PHE A 116 11.04 -15.87 -2.86
CA PHE A 116 12.09 -14.86 -2.76
C PHE A 116 12.53 -14.65 -1.29
N ASP A 117 13.83 -14.77 -1.03
CA ASP A 117 14.41 -14.51 0.29
C ASP A 117 14.55 -13.00 0.56
N ASP A 118 13.68 -12.47 1.42
CA ASP A 118 13.67 -11.09 1.89
C ASP A 118 14.26 -10.93 3.31
N SER A 119 14.98 -11.93 3.81
CA SER A 119 15.51 -11.94 5.18
C SER A 119 16.45 -10.76 5.49
N THR A 120 17.20 -10.31 4.49
CA THR A 120 18.15 -9.20 4.57
C THR A 120 17.49 -7.82 4.45
N TRP A 121 16.21 -7.75 4.07
CA TRP A 121 15.51 -6.49 3.88
C TRP A 121 15.17 -5.84 5.21
N ALA A 122 15.25 -4.50 5.22
CA ALA A 122 14.84 -3.69 6.35
C ALA A 122 13.34 -3.84 6.62
N LYS A 123 12.91 -3.43 7.81
CA LYS A 123 11.48 -3.36 8.16
C LYS A 123 11.06 -1.89 8.18
N LEU A 124 10.02 -1.56 7.43
CA LEU A 124 9.46 -0.21 7.35
C LEU A 124 7.99 -0.25 7.83
N PRO A 125 7.56 0.64 8.75
CA PRO A 125 6.17 0.71 9.15
C PRO A 125 5.31 1.23 7.98
N VAL A 126 4.14 0.64 7.78
CA VAL A 126 3.18 1.03 6.75
C VAL A 126 1.87 1.40 7.43
N PRO A 127 1.29 2.60 7.17
CA PRO A 127 1.76 3.61 6.22
C PRO A 127 2.91 4.49 6.78
N SER A 128 3.88 4.83 5.94
CA SER A 128 4.89 5.86 6.22
C SER A 128 5.52 6.40 4.94
N ASN A 129 6.27 7.51 5.03
CA ASN A 129 7.16 7.94 3.95
C ASN A 129 8.57 7.43 4.25
N TRP A 130 9.18 6.70 3.31
CA TRP A 130 10.47 6.05 3.55
C TRP A 130 11.60 7.05 3.87
N GLN A 131 11.50 8.30 3.39
CA GLN A 131 12.45 9.38 3.71
C GLN A 131 12.54 9.68 5.21
N MET A 132 11.45 9.49 5.95
CA MET A 132 11.42 9.68 7.40
C MET A 132 12.09 8.52 8.16
N HIS A 133 12.42 7.43 7.47
CA HIS A 133 13.00 6.22 8.04
C HIS A 133 14.41 5.94 7.54
N GLY A 134 15.12 6.98 7.07
CA GLY A 134 16.52 6.89 6.66
C GLY A 134 16.76 6.38 5.23
N PHE A 135 15.71 6.25 4.43
CA PHE A 135 15.82 5.88 3.01
C PHE A 135 15.76 7.11 2.12
N ASP A 136 16.79 7.34 1.32
CA ASP A 136 16.88 8.53 0.44
C ASP A 136 16.75 9.86 1.23
N ARG A 137 16.54 10.98 0.53
CA ARG A 137 16.42 12.32 1.10
C ARG A 137 15.09 12.97 0.75
N PRO A 138 14.44 13.71 1.68
CA PRO A 138 13.31 14.53 1.33
C PRO A 138 13.77 15.71 0.45
N ILE A 139 12.98 16.04 -0.57
CA ILE A 139 13.25 17.17 -1.46
C ILE A 139 12.09 18.14 -1.36
N TYR A 140 12.39 19.39 -1.02
CA TYR A 140 11.43 20.49 -1.01
C TYR A 140 11.78 21.47 -2.13
N THR A 141 10.82 21.72 -3.03
CA THR A 141 10.92 22.75 -4.05
C THR A 141 9.61 23.54 -4.09
N ASN A 142 9.68 24.83 -4.48
CA ASN A 142 8.49 25.68 -4.57
C ASN A 142 7.81 25.55 -5.94
N VAL A 143 8.50 25.98 -7.01
CA VAL A 143 7.95 26.02 -8.38
C VAL A 143 8.64 25.04 -9.32
N VAL A 144 9.95 24.84 -9.16
CA VAL A 144 10.75 24.02 -10.08
C VAL A 144 10.60 22.55 -9.70
N TYR A 145 10.42 21.68 -10.70
CA TYR A 145 10.48 20.23 -10.49
C TYR A 145 11.86 19.82 -9.96
N PRO A 146 11.94 18.83 -9.06
CA PRO A 146 13.22 18.36 -8.52
C PRO A 146 14.04 17.54 -9.54
N PHE A 147 13.59 17.46 -10.79
CA PHE A 147 14.19 16.73 -11.89
C PHE A 147 14.06 17.50 -13.22
N ILE A 148 14.77 17.03 -14.24
CA ILE A 148 14.77 17.63 -15.59
C ILE A 148 13.37 17.55 -16.19
N LEU A 149 12.80 18.69 -16.57
CA LEU A 149 11.47 18.78 -17.16
C LEU A 149 11.48 18.29 -18.62
N ASN A 150 11.07 17.05 -18.85
CA ASN A 150 10.97 16.45 -20.18
C ASN A 150 9.73 15.54 -20.33
N PRO A 151 8.51 16.08 -20.19
CA PRO A 151 7.29 15.26 -20.18
C PRO A 151 7.11 14.50 -21.52
N PRO A 152 6.60 13.25 -21.50
CA PRO A 152 6.15 12.48 -20.34
C PRO A 152 7.27 11.66 -19.64
N LYS A 153 8.52 11.84 -20.06
CA LYS A 153 9.66 11.05 -19.58
C LYS A 153 10.05 11.43 -18.17
N VAL A 154 10.47 10.43 -17.41
CA VAL A 154 11.02 10.60 -16.06
C VAL A 154 12.53 10.32 -16.05
N PRO A 155 13.27 10.79 -15.04
CA PRO A 155 14.68 10.45 -14.90
C PRO A 155 14.93 8.94 -14.81
N VAL A 156 16.12 8.53 -15.23
CA VAL A 156 16.60 7.15 -15.01
C VAL A 156 16.82 6.90 -13.51
N ASP A 157 17.41 7.87 -12.81
CA ASP A 157 17.56 7.84 -11.35
C ASP A 157 16.22 8.16 -10.69
N ASN A 158 15.41 7.13 -10.48
CA ASN A 158 14.07 7.20 -9.91
C ASN A 158 13.94 6.20 -8.74
N PRO A 159 14.23 6.65 -7.50
CA PRO A 159 14.21 5.80 -6.31
C PRO A 159 12.92 4.98 -6.20
N THR A 160 13.07 3.65 -6.21
CA THR A 160 11.94 2.71 -6.29
C THR A 160 11.89 1.85 -5.03
N GLY A 161 10.79 1.97 -4.29
CA GLY A 161 10.55 1.19 -3.08
C GLY A 161 9.88 -0.15 -3.37
N CYS A 162 10.48 -1.24 -2.88
CA CYS A 162 9.93 -2.58 -2.95
C CYS A 162 9.41 -3.00 -1.57
N TYR A 163 8.13 -3.31 -1.48
CA TYR A 163 7.48 -3.73 -0.25
C TYR A 163 7.04 -5.20 -0.33
N ARG A 164 7.28 -5.97 0.74
CA ARG A 164 6.81 -7.34 0.91
C ARG A 164 6.19 -7.54 2.28
N THR A 165 5.08 -8.25 2.33
CA THR A 165 4.43 -8.66 3.59
C THR A 165 3.71 -9.98 3.39
N TYR A 166 3.57 -10.74 4.47
CA TYR A 166 2.84 -12.00 4.51
C TYR A 166 1.62 -11.81 5.39
N PHE A 167 0.46 -12.23 4.90
CA PHE A 167 -0.78 -12.20 5.67
C PHE A 167 -1.59 -13.45 5.37
N ASN A 168 -2.41 -13.83 6.34
CA ASN A 168 -3.29 -14.98 6.21
C ASN A 168 -4.70 -14.46 5.91
N ILE A 169 -5.35 -15.07 4.93
CA ILE A 169 -6.77 -14.83 4.67
C ILE A 169 -7.58 -15.69 5.66
N PRO A 170 -8.53 -15.11 6.41
CA PRO A 170 -9.43 -15.87 7.27
C PRO A 170 -10.15 -16.97 6.47
N LYS A 171 -10.26 -18.17 7.05
CA LYS A 171 -10.88 -19.33 6.35
C LYS A 171 -12.34 -19.08 6.02
N GLU A 172 -12.98 -18.24 6.83
CA GLU A 172 -14.37 -17.78 6.73
C GLU A 172 -14.61 -16.98 5.43
N TRP A 173 -13.56 -16.43 4.83
CA TRP A 173 -13.64 -15.66 3.57
C TRP A 173 -13.41 -16.52 2.32
N ASN A 174 -13.36 -17.86 2.49
CA ASN A 174 -13.23 -18.75 1.36
C ASN A 174 -14.53 -18.76 0.54
N GLY A 175 -14.44 -18.55 -0.78
CA GLY A 175 -15.59 -18.43 -1.67
C GLY A 175 -16.29 -17.06 -1.65
N THR A 176 -15.78 -16.09 -0.88
CA THR A 176 -16.27 -14.69 -0.93
C THR A 176 -15.42 -13.82 -1.85
N PHE A 177 -15.99 -12.70 -2.32
CA PHE A 177 -15.24 -11.72 -3.09
C PHE A 177 -14.30 -10.93 -2.15
N ASN A 178 -13.00 -11.21 -2.20
CA ASN A 178 -12.00 -10.52 -1.40
C ASN A 178 -11.41 -9.33 -2.16
N ARG A 179 -11.16 -8.22 -1.45
CA ARG A 179 -10.60 -7.00 -2.04
C ARG A 179 -9.49 -6.44 -1.17
N LEU A 180 -8.35 -6.14 -1.78
CA LEU A 180 -7.34 -5.30 -1.17
C LEU A 180 -7.71 -3.82 -1.35
N LEU A 181 -7.86 -3.10 -0.23
CA LEU A 181 -8.06 -1.66 -0.23
C LEU A 181 -6.77 -0.95 0.17
N ARG A 182 -6.47 0.16 -0.51
CA ARG A 182 -5.39 1.06 -0.12
C ARG A 182 -6.02 2.39 0.26
N SER A 183 -5.92 2.72 1.54
CA SER A 183 -6.33 4.01 2.07
C SER A 183 -5.08 4.86 2.22
N GLY A 184 -4.93 5.91 1.39
CA GLY A 184 -3.75 6.77 1.34
C GLY A 184 -3.02 6.76 -0.02
N TYR A 185 -2.06 7.68 -0.17
CA TYR A 185 -1.25 7.84 -1.38
C TYR A 185 -0.12 6.80 -1.41
N PHE A 186 -0.40 5.60 -1.93
CA PHE A 186 0.63 4.57 -2.17
C PHE A 186 0.41 3.90 -3.54
N LEU A 187 1.38 4.04 -4.43
CA LEU A 187 1.44 3.37 -5.72
C LEU A 187 2.34 2.12 -5.60
N GLN A 188 1.75 0.93 -5.48
CA GLN A 188 2.46 -0.31 -5.83
C GLN A 188 1.49 -1.47 -6.04
N GLU A 189 1.19 -1.91 -7.26
CA GLU A 189 0.23 -2.98 -7.59
C GLU A 189 0.47 -4.33 -6.89
N ILE A 190 -0.59 -5.03 -6.46
CA ILE A 190 -0.54 -6.46 -6.08
C ILE A 190 -1.69 -7.17 -6.78
N SER A 191 -1.35 -8.34 -7.34
CA SER A 191 -2.17 -9.24 -8.14
C SER A 191 -3.50 -9.59 -7.50
N SER A 192 -4.56 -9.53 -8.30
CA SER A 192 -5.85 -10.14 -7.99
C SER A 192 -5.67 -11.65 -7.86
N PHE A 193 -6.18 -12.25 -6.78
CA PHE A 193 -6.34 -13.70 -6.72
C PHE A 193 -7.46 -14.10 -7.69
N PRO A 194 -7.21 -14.95 -8.70
CA PRO A 194 -8.29 -15.66 -9.36
C PRO A 194 -8.82 -16.75 -8.40
N LEU A 195 -10.09 -17.10 -8.58
CA LEU A 195 -10.73 -18.26 -7.97
C LEU A 195 -9.94 -19.55 -8.23
#